data_AF-A0A1I4V157-F1
#
_entry.id   AF-A0A1I4V157-F1
#
_cell.length_a   1.000
_cell.length_b   1.000
_cell.length_c   1.000
_cell.angle_alpha   90.00
_cell.angle_beta   90.00
_cell.angle_gamma   90.00
#
_symmetry.space_group_name_H-M   'P 1'
#
loop_
_entity.id
_entity.type
_entity.pdbx_description
1 polymer ?
#
loop_
_entity_poly.entity_id
_entity_poly.type
_entity_poly.pdbx_seq_one_letter_code
_entity_poly.pdbx_strand_id
1 'polypeptide(L)'
;MRLEVAGQLNNTAGATIYSAGSLTVAGGAGGGAVGLVNNVSSTIEAAKDLTLSAASLNNIRENITVEKVQTVDETKEMVLPSWYHHGNNPKYYDTNSSNYQPHEVYFVDPADILENATYITPDGNTIGR
;
A
#
# COMPACT_ATOMS: atom_id res chain seq x y z
N MET A 1 14.91 8.93 -35.84
CA MET A 1 15.39 7.56 -36.06
C MET A 1 14.19 6.64 -36.15
N ARG A 2 14.26 5.59 -37.00
CA ARG A 2 13.20 4.57 -37.09
C ARG A 2 13.82 3.18 -37.04
N LEU A 3 13.29 2.33 -36.17
CA LEU A 3 13.64 0.91 -36.05
C LEU A 3 12.46 0.08 -36.54
N GLU A 4 12.72 -0.74 -37.56
CA GLU A 4 11.73 -1.61 -38.17
C GLU A 4 12.09 -3.06 -37.88
N VAL A 5 11.34 -3.68 -36.98
CA VAL A 5 11.66 -5.00 -36.43
C VAL A 5 10.46 -5.92 -36.57
N ALA A 6 10.47 -6.74 -37.61
CA ALA A 6 9.49 -7.80 -37.79
C ALA A 6 9.77 -8.91 -36.76
N GLY A 7 8.90 -9.05 -35.75
CA GLY A 7 9.03 -10.07 -34.72
C GLY A 7 9.45 -9.51 -33.37
N GLN A 8 10.74 -9.59 -33.01
CA GLN A 8 11.19 -9.29 -31.64
C GLN A 8 12.32 -8.26 -31.59
N LEU A 9 12.17 -7.26 -30.71
CA LEU A 9 13.24 -6.33 -30.33
C LEU A 9 13.73 -6.71 -28.93
N ASN A 10 15.01 -7.08 -28.81
CA ASN A 10 15.64 -7.44 -27.53
C ASN A 10 16.68 -6.39 -27.14
N ASN A 11 16.35 -5.52 -26.19
CA ASN A 11 17.24 -4.58 -25.55
C ASN A 11 17.61 -5.11 -24.15
N THR A 12 18.82 -5.67 -24.01
CA THR A 12 19.25 -6.41 -22.82
C THR A 12 20.66 -5.98 -22.38
N ALA A 13 21.13 -6.53 -21.25
CA ALA A 13 22.49 -6.33 -20.75
C ALA A 13 22.87 -4.86 -20.46
N GLY A 14 21.90 -4.01 -20.09
CA GLY A 14 22.17 -2.60 -19.79
C GLY A 14 22.32 -1.72 -21.03
N ALA A 15 21.93 -2.21 -22.21
CA ALA A 15 22.06 -1.46 -23.45
C ALA A 15 21.15 -0.22 -23.50
N THR A 16 21.57 0.78 -24.26
CA THR A 16 20.78 1.99 -24.52
C THR A 16 20.51 2.12 -26.02
N ILE A 17 19.24 2.10 -26.39
CA ILE A 17 18.77 2.52 -27.71
C ILE A 17 18.41 3.99 -27.59
N TYR A 18 19.19 4.87 -28.19
CA TYR A 18 19.02 6.33 -28.07
C TYR A 18 18.83 7.00 -29.42
N SER A 19 17.96 8.01 -29.47
CA SER A 19 17.90 8.97 -30.57
C SER A 19 17.97 10.41 -30.09
N ALA A 20 18.85 11.21 -30.69
CA ALA A 20 18.92 12.66 -30.46
C ALA A 20 17.73 13.45 -31.07
N GLY A 21 16.81 12.78 -31.76
CA GLY A 21 15.55 13.34 -32.26
C GLY A 21 14.38 12.46 -31.83
N SER A 22 13.34 12.38 -32.66
CA SER A 22 12.24 11.43 -32.41
C SER A 22 12.66 10.00 -32.77
N LEU A 23 12.20 9.01 -32.00
CA LEU A 23 12.42 7.58 -32.22
C LEU A 23 11.08 6.90 -32.49
N THR A 24 10.98 6.19 -33.61
CA THR A 24 9.85 5.29 -33.89
C THR A 24 10.33 3.85 -33.91
N VAL A 25 9.69 2.98 -33.14
CA VAL A 25 9.90 1.53 -33.14
C VAL A 25 8.61 0.87 -33.60
N ALA A 26 8.68 0.14 -34.72
CA ALA A 26 7.53 -0.47 -35.39
C ALA A 26 7.89 -1.80 -36.05
N GLY A 27 6.89 -2.62 -36.37
CA GLY A 27 7.02 -3.97 -36.94
C GLY A 27 7.43 -4.04 -38.42
N GLY A 28 7.64 -2.90 -39.09
CA GLY A 28 8.01 -2.85 -40.51
C GLY A 28 7.73 -1.52 -41.19
N ALA A 29 8.04 -1.42 -42.49
CA ALA A 29 7.88 -0.22 -43.33
C ALA A 29 6.46 0.38 -43.30
N GLY A 30 5.45 -0.47 -43.15
CA GLY A 30 4.04 -0.07 -43.06
C GLY A 30 3.56 0.46 -41.71
N GLY A 31 4.41 0.51 -40.67
CA GLY A 31 4.03 1.05 -39.35
C GLY A 31 3.20 0.10 -38.48
N GLY A 32 3.25 -1.21 -38.74
CA GLY A 32 2.65 -2.22 -37.88
C GLY A 32 3.33 -2.34 -36.50
N ALA A 33 2.79 -3.18 -35.63
CA ALA A 33 3.38 -3.44 -34.31
C ALA A 33 4.53 -4.46 -34.37
N VAL A 34 5.60 -4.23 -33.61
CA VAL A 34 6.59 -5.27 -33.28
C VAL A 34 5.87 -6.37 -32.51
N GLY A 35 6.16 -7.64 -32.74
CA GLY A 35 5.51 -8.74 -32.02
C GLY A 35 5.81 -8.71 -30.52
N LEU A 36 7.08 -8.60 -30.15
CA LEU A 36 7.53 -8.53 -28.76
C LEU A 36 8.69 -7.54 -28.61
N VAL A 37 8.60 -6.66 -27.63
CA VAL A 37 9.71 -5.80 -27.21
C VAL A 37 10.14 -6.19 -25.80
N ASN A 38 11.37 -6.67 -25.64
CA ASN A 38 11.99 -6.92 -24.35
C ASN A 38 12.96 -5.78 -24.04
N ASN A 39 12.66 -5.00 -23.01
CA ASN A 39 13.55 -4.00 -22.44
C ASN A 39 13.96 -4.48 -21.04
N VAL A 40 15.09 -5.15 -20.95
CA VAL A 40 15.53 -5.89 -19.76
C VAL A 40 16.72 -5.19 -19.13
N SER A 41 16.51 -4.55 -17.98
CA SER A 41 17.49 -3.72 -17.27
C SER A 41 18.21 -2.73 -18.20
N SER A 42 17.51 -2.22 -19.20
CA SER A 42 18.06 -1.47 -20.33
C SER A 42 17.21 -0.22 -20.61
N THR A 43 17.65 0.64 -21.53
CA THR A 43 17.00 1.93 -21.81
C THR A 43 16.67 2.09 -23.28
N ILE A 44 15.46 2.59 -23.58
CA ILE A 44 15.05 3.06 -24.90
C ILE A 44 14.63 4.51 -24.73
N GLU A 45 15.32 5.43 -25.40
CA GLU A 45 15.19 6.87 -25.16
C GLU A 45 15.21 7.67 -26.46
N ALA A 46 14.46 8.78 -26.46
CA ALA A 46 14.43 9.77 -27.52
C ALA A 46 14.51 11.16 -26.90
N ALA A 47 15.31 12.06 -27.47
CA ALA A 47 15.38 13.46 -27.04
C ALA A 47 14.12 14.26 -27.44
N LYS A 48 13.34 13.74 -28.39
CA LYS A 48 12.00 14.25 -28.74
C LYS A 48 10.96 13.14 -28.53
N ASP A 49 10.09 12.89 -29.50
CA ASP A 49 9.01 11.91 -29.34
C ASP A 49 9.52 10.48 -29.43
N LEU A 50 9.09 9.62 -28.50
CA LEU A 50 9.25 8.17 -28.59
C LEU A 50 7.90 7.53 -28.95
N THR A 51 7.81 6.97 -30.15
CA THR A 51 6.67 6.16 -30.60
C THR A 51 7.08 4.69 -30.62
N LEU A 52 6.45 3.87 -29.79
CA LEU A 52 6.67 2.43 -29.73
C LEU A 52 5.36 1.70 -30.05
N SER A 53 5.32 0.98 -31.17
CA SER A 53 4.19 0.11 -31.53
C SER A 53 4.61 -1.35 -31.34
N ALA A 54 4.01 -2.03 -30.37
CA ALA A 54 4.30 -3.43 -30.07
C ALA A 54 3.02 -4.17 -29.64
N ALA A 55 2.92 -5.46 -29.99
CA ALA A 55 1.85 -6.33 -29.51
C ALA A 55 2.08 -6.72 -28.04
N SER A 56 3.34 -6.86 -27.62
CA SER A 56 3.71 -7.01 -26.21
C SER A 56 4.99 -6.23 -25.89
N LEU A 57 5.02 -5.61 -24.71
CA LEU A 57 6.18 -4.92 -24.16
C LEU A 57 6.49 -5.48 -22.76
N ASN A 58 7.66 -6.10 -22.65
CA ASN A 58 8.23 -6.56 -21.39
C ASN A 58 9.29 -5.55 -20.93
N ASN A 59 8.95 -4.71 -19.97
CA ASN A 59 9.91 -3.85 -19.28
C ASN A 59 10.33 -4.52 -17.97
N ILE A 60 11.44 -5.25 -18.01
CA ILE A 60 11.86 -6.13 -16.92
C ILE A 60 13.07 -5.50 -16.24
N ARG A 61 13.03 -5.34 -14.92
CA ARG A 61 14.22 -5.08 -14.12
C ARG A 61 14.71 -6.39 -13.53
N GLU A 62 15.87 -6.83 -13.97
CA GLU A 62 16.56 -7.99 -13.38
C GLU A 62 17.34 -7.59 -12.12
N ASN A 63 17.69 -8.59 -11.31
CA ASN A 63 18.51 -8.44 -10.10
C ASN A 63 17.91 -7.48 -9.06
N ILE A 64 16.57 -7.44 -8.96
CA ILE A 64 15.89 -6.74 -7.87
C ILE A 64 15.65 -7.71 -6.71
N THR A 65 16.14 -7.34 -5.53
CA THR A 65 15.75 -7.96 -4.26
C THR A 65 14.60 -7.15 -3.69
N VAL A 66 13.43 -7.77 -3.55
CA VAL A 66 12.25 -7.16 -2.93
C VAL A 66 12.13 -7.71 -1.52
N GLU A 67 12.43 -6.91 -0.50
CA GLU A 67 12.11 -7.25 0.88
C GLU A 67 10.69 -6.78 1.19
N LYS A 68 9.79 -7.73 1.46
CA LYS A 68 8.46 -7.43 1.96
C LYS A 68 8.53 -7.30 3.49
N VAL A 69 8.62 -6.08 3.99
CA VAL A 69 8.56 -5.80 5.42
C VAL A 69 7.09 -5.73 5.84
N GLN A 70 6.63 -6.72 6.61
CA GLN A 70 5.33 -6.68 7.25
C GLN A 70 5.46 -5.87 8.54
N THR A 71 4.90 -4.65 8.54
CA THR A 71 5.07 -3.71 9.66
C THR A 71 4.18 -4.04 10.85
N VAL A 72 3.04 -4.70 10.64
CA VAL A 72 2.12 -5.14 11.69
C VAL A 72 1.40 -6.41 11.21
N ASP A 73 1.37 -7.42 12.08
CA ASP A 73 0.52 -8.61 11.95
C ASP A 73 -0.08 -8.91 13.32
N GLU A 74 -1.19 -8.26 13.64
CA GLU A 74 -1.84 -8.43 14.93
C GLU A 74 -3.35 -8.62 14.75
N THR A 75 -3.88 -9.66 15.39
CA THR A 75 -5.32 -9.87 15.54
C THR A 75 -5.75 -9.21 16.85
N LYS A 76 -6.52 -8.12 16.76
CA LYS A 76 -7.11 -7.47 17.94
C LYS A 76 -8.50 -8.07 18.19
N GLU A 77 -8.69 -8.67 19.36
CA GLU A 77 -10.01 -9.09 19.85
C GLU A 77 -10.73 -7.87 20.45
N MET A 78 -11.96 -7.60 19.99
CA MET A 78 -12.80 -6.56 20.61
C MET A 78 -13.40 -7.12 21.90
N VAL A 79 -12.72 -6.91 23.02
CA VAL A 79 -13.27 -7.18 24.34
C VAL A 79 -14.13 -6.01 24.81
N LEU A 80 -15.25 -6.33 25.48
CA LEU A 80 -16.02 -5.29 26.17
C LEU A 80 -15.12 -4.62 27.21
N PRO A 81 -15.16 -3.27 27.32
CA PRO A 81 -14.38 -2.55 28.33
C PRO A 81 -14.67 -3.08 29.75
N SER A 82 -13.67 -3.04 30.64
CA SER A 82 -13.78 -3.59 32.00
C SER A 82 -14.86 -2.95 32.87
N TRP A 83 -15.32 -1.75 32.52
CA TRP A 83 -16.43 -1.07 33.18
C TRP A 83 -17.80 -1.52 32.66
N TYR A 84 -17.89 -2.25 31.55
CA TYR A 84 -19.16 -2.79 31.06
C TYR A 84 -19.55 -4.02 31.89
N HIS A 85 -20.66 -3.91 32.61
CA HIS A 85 -21.19 -4.98 33.43
C HIS A 85 -22.72 -4.96 33.42
N HIS A 86 -23.35 -6.06 33.84
CA HIS A 86 -24.80 -6.12 33.98
C HIS A 86 -25.17 -5.81 35.45
N GLY A 87 -25.96 -4.77 35.68
CA GLY A 87 -26.46 -4.40 37.02
C GLY A 87 -27.99 -4.31 37.10
N ASN A 88 -28.50 -3.88 38.25
CA ASN A 88 -29.94 -3.76 38.50
C ASN A 88 -30.56 -2.60 37.68
N ASN A 89 -31.87 -2.63 37.41
CA ASN A 89 -32.58 -1.61 36.63
C ASN A 89 -33.48 -0.73 37.52
N PRO A 90 -32.94 0.30 38.20
CA PRO A 90 -33.72 1.21 39.00
C PRO A 90 -34.59 2.16 38.15
N LYS A 91 -35.56 2.82 38.78
CA LYS A 91 -36.44 3.82 38.14
C LYS A 91 -35.77 5.21 37.95
N TYR A 92 -34.52 5.35 38.34
CA TYR A 92 -33.73 6.58 38.23
C TYR A 92 -32.50 6.33 37.34
N TYR A 93 -31.85 7.42 36.91
CA TYR A 93 -30.62 7.32 36.14
C TYR A 93 -29.49 6.70 36.98
N ASP A 94 -28.95 5.59 36.49
CA ASP A 94 -27.83 4.87 37.11
C ASP A 94 -26.93 4.33 36.00
N THR A 95 -25.66 4.69 36.03
CA THR A 95 -24.64 4.24 35.09
C THR A 95 -24.25 2.77 35.29
N ASN A 96 -24.62 2.18 36.43
CA ASN A 96 -24.41 0.76 36.73
C ASN A 96 -25.58 -0.12 36.27
N SER A 97 -26.62 0.47 35.67
CA SER A 97 -27.82 -0.23 35.22
C SER A 97 -27.57 -1.07 33.97
N SER A 98 -28.23 -2.23 33.84
CA SER A 98 -28.15 -3.04 32.60
C SER A 98 -28.77 -2.32 31.39
N ASN A 99 -29.58 -1.29 31.62
CA ASN A 99 -30.16 -0.46 30.56
C ASN A 99 -29.29 0.77 30.23
N TYR A 100 -28.14 0.94 30.89
CA TYR A 100 -27.21 2.01 30.55
C TYR A 100 -26.50 1.69 29.24
N GLN A 101 -26.67 2.57 28.25
CA GLN A 101 -25.94 2.51 26.98
C GLN A 101 -25.15 3.80 26.82
N PRO A 102 -23.80 3.73 26.78
CA PRO A 102 -22.99 4.90 26.49
C PRO A 102 -23.19 5.32 25.03
N HIS A 103 -23.33 6.63 24.81
CA HIS A 103 -23.53 7.20 23.48
C HIS A 103 -22.27 7.05 22.60
N GLU A 104 -21.09 7.16 23.22
CA GLU A 104 -19.79 7.02 22.55
C GLU A 104 -18.82 6.25 23.45
N VAL A 105 -18.07 5.32 22.86
CA VAL A 105 -16.98 4.60 23.51
C VAL A 105 -15.71 4.85 22.69
N TYR A 106 -14.74 5.50 23.29
CA TYR A 106 -13.42 5.72 22.67
C TYR A 106 -12.48 4.59 23.05
N PHE A 107 -11.95 3.90 22.03
CA PHE A 107 -10.84 2.97 22.19
C PHE A 107 -9.55 3.73 21.92
N VAL A 108 -8.62 3.72 22.88
CA VAL A 108 -7.28 4.26 22.71
C VAL A 108 -6.37 3.11 22.32
N ASP A 109 -5.53 3.30 21.30
CA ASP A 109 -4.47 2.34 21.00
C ASP A 109 -3.52 2.29 22.21
N PRO A 110 -3.23 1.11 22.80
CA PRO A 110 -2.27 1.02 23.89
C PRO A 110 -0.90 1.63 23.57
N ALA A 111 -0.50 1.68 22.29
CA ALA A 111 0.74 2.31 21.86
C ALA A 111 0.73 3.85 21.98
N ASP A 112 -0.45 4.47 22.02
CA ASP A 112 -0.63 5.92 22.18
C ASP A 112 -0.72 6.36 23.66
N ILE A 113 -0.70 5.41 24.61
CA ILE A 113 -0.74 5.70 26.04
C ILE A 113 0.66 6.11 26.51
N LEU A 114 0.87 7.41 26.69
CA LEU A 114 2.15 7.98 27.12
C LEU A 114 2.45 7.75 28.62
N GLU A 115 1.41 7.61 29.44
CA GLU A 115 1.48 7.35 30.88
C GLU A 115 0.14 6.74 31.33
N ASN A 116 0.17 5.77 32.25
CA ASN A 116 -1.03 5.28 32.93
C ASN A 116 -0.79 5.34 34.44
N ALA A 117 -1.23 6.42 35.07
CA ALA A 117 -1.03 6.64 36.50
C ALA A 117 -2.26 6.17 37.28
N THR A 118 -2.03 5.41 38.36
CA THR A 118 -3.10 4.92 39.22
C THR A 118 -3.47 5.98 40.27
N TYR A 119 -4.71 6.46 40.26
CA TYR A 119 -5.25 7.36 41.27
C TYR A 119 -6.24 6.62 42.17
N ILE A 120 -6.03 6.65 43.48
CA ILE A 120 -6.95 6.11 44.48
C ILE A 120 -7.84 7.25 44.97
N THR A 121 -9.14 7.16 44.73
CA THR A 121 -10.13 8.13 45.20
C THR A 121 -10.35 7.99 46.71
N PRO A 122 -10.80 9.05 47.41
CA PRO A 122 -11.03 9.00 48.87
C PRO A 122 -12.04 7.95 49.37
N ASP A 123 -12.87 7.40 48.48
CA ASP A 123 -13.80 6.30 48.74
C ASP A 123 -13.18 4.91 48.48
N GLY A 124 -11.89 4.84 48.16
CA GLY A 124 -11.11 3.61 48.00
C GLY A 124 -11.13 3.02 46.59
N ASN A 125 -11.79 3.67 45.62
CA ASN A 125 -11.81 3.20 44.24
C ASN A 125 -10.50 3.55 43.52
N THR A 126 -10.11 2.69 42.58
CA THR A 126 -8.88 2.85 41.79
C THR A 126 -9.25 3.24 40.36
N ILE A 127 -8.75 4.38 39.88
CA ILE A 127 -8.99 4.87 38.53
C ILE A 127 -7.65 4.92 37.78
N GLY A 128 -7.58 4.32 36.60
CA GLY A 128 -6.46 4.52 35.67
C GLY A 128 -6.63 5.84 34.93
N ARG A 129 -5.60 6.67 34.88
CA ARG A 129 -5.56 7.92 34.13
C ARG A 129 -4.52 7.86 33.04
#